data_AF-D3VM53-F1
#
_entry.id   AF-D3VM53-F1
#
_cell.length_a   1.000
_cell.length_b   1.000
_cell.length_c   1.000
_cell.angle_alpha   90.00
_cell.angle_beta   90.00
_cell.angle_gamma   90.00
#
_symmetry.space_group_name_H-M   'P 1'
#
loop_
_entity.id
_entity.type
_entity.pdbx_description
1 polymer ?
#
loop_
_entity_poly.entity_id
_entity_poly.type
_entity_poly.pdbx_seq_one_letter_code
_entity_poly.pdbx_strand_id
1 'polypeptide(L)'
;MIDEIGVVTGLTLTPANVSEREATGDVIGSIKDCLLGDKGYLGVEFKQEMKAEGIEMITPVRANMADPIPRKTRRVINAKRRLIETVIGQLAGQFAIEKCWARDLWHLSNRIARKLLSHTLGIFANFKQGKSQRDWLQQANVIGC
;
A
#
# COMPACT_ATOMS: atom_id res chain seq x y z
N MET A 1 -4.27 -1.78 0.23
CA MET A 1 -4.33 -1.77 1.71
C MET A 1 -3.25 -2.67 2.25
N ILE A 2 -2.60 -2.27 3.35
CA ILE A 2 -1.52 -3.02 4.00
C ILE A 2 -1.81 -2.98 5.51
N ASP A 3 -1.61 -4.10 6.19
CA ASP A 3 -1.76 -4.20 7.65
C ASP A 3 -0.52 -3.71 8.42
N GLU A 4 -0.51 -3.87 9.74
CA GLU A 4 0.58 -3.36 10.60
C GLU A 4 1.89 -4.13 10.47
N ILE A 5 1.85 -5.35 9.93
CA ILE A 5 3.01 -6.23 9.73
C ILE A 5 3.49 -6.25 8.27
N GLY A 6 2.80 -5.55 7.37
CA GLY A 6 3.17 -5.39 5.99
C GLY A 6 2.48 -6.35 5.01
N VAL A 7 1.48 -7.11 5.43
CA VAL A 7 0.69 -7.99 4.55
C VAL A 7 -0.27 -7.14 3.72
N VAL A 8 -0.36 -7.42 2.42
CA VAL A 8 -1.30 -6.76 1.52
C VAL A 8 -2.69 -7.35 1.73
N THR A 9 -3.60 -6.55 2.28
CA THR A 9 -4.98 -6.96 2.63
C THR A 9 -6.02 -6.52 1.61
N GLY A 10 -5.66 -5.64 0.68
CA GLY A 10 -6.56 -5.16 -0.36
C GLY A 10 -5.78 -4.60 -1.54
N LEU A 11 -6.24 -4.89 -2.75
CA LEU A 11 -5.67 -4.46 -4.01
C LEU A 11 -6.81 -4.15 -4.98
N THR A 12 -6.69 -3.03 -5.70
CA THR A 12 -7.52 -2.75 -6.87
C THR A 12 -6.63 -2.60 -8.09
N LEU A 13 -7.04 -3.23 -9.19
CA LEU A 13 -6.43 -3.07 -10.50
C LEU A 13 -7.31 -2.14 -11.31
N THR A 14 -6.76 -1.01 -11.74
CA THR A 14 -7.45 -0.10 -12.64
C THR A 14 -6.76 0.01 -13.98
N PRO A 15 -7.53 0.23 -15.06
CA PRO A 15 -6.99 0.67 -16.33
C PRO A 15 -6.16 1.95 -16.17
N ALA A 16 -5.10 2.11 -16.97
CA ALA A 16 -4.22 3.28 -16.91
C ALA A 16 -4.91 4.62 -17.24
N ASN A 17 -6.10 4.60 -17.82
CA ASN A 17 -6.91 5.77 -18.14
C ASN A 17 -7.93 6.15 -17.05
N VAL A 18 -8.09 5.31 -16.01
CA VAL A 18 -9.01 5.57 -14.90
C VAL A 18 -8.28 6.37 -13.83
N SER A 19 -8.93 7.41 -13.32
CA SER A 19 -8.36 8.22 -12.25
C SER A 19 -8.18 7.37 -11.00
N GLU A 20 -7.04 7.53 -10.31
CA GLU A 20 -6.80 6.89 -9.00
C GLU A 20 -7.93 7.15 -8.00
N ARG A 21 -8.67 8.26 -8.16
CA ARG A 21 -9.83 8.63 -7.32
C ARG A 21 -11.02 7.71 -7.53
N GLU A 22 -11.33 7.34 -8.76
CA GLU A 22 -12.40 6.38 -9.09
C GLU A 22 -12.03 4.98 -8.60
N ALA A 23 -10.76 4.60 -8.74
CA ALA A 23 -10.21 3.35 -8.21
C ALA A 23 -10.34 3.21 -6.69
N THR A 24 -10.35 4.34 -5.98
CA THR A 24 -10.34 4.31 -4.51
C THR A 24 -11.69 3.85 -3.99
N GLY A 25 -12.80 4.22 -4.65
CA GLY A 25 -14.16 3.88 -4.22
C GLY A 25 -14.36 2.38 -3.99
N ASP A 26 -13.78 1.56 -4.89
CA ASP A 26 -13.84 0.10 -4.80
C ASP A 26 -13.08 -0.49 -3.60
N VAL A 27 -12.08 0.23 -3.08
CA VAL A 27 -11.30 -0.17 -1.89
C VAL A 27 -11.87 0.43 -0.60
N ILE A 28 -12.49 1.61 -0.71
CA ILE A 28 -12.92 2.45 0.41
C ILE A 28 -14.07 1.85 1.22
N GLY A 29 -14.99 1.11 0.59
CA GLY A 29 -16.15 0.54 1.30
C GLY A 29 -15.80 -0.36 2.50
N SER A 30 -14.54 -0.79 2.62
CA SER A 30 -14.02 -1.60 3.73
C SER A 30 -13.24 -0.81 4.79
N ILE A 31 -12.97 0.47 4.56
CA ILE A 31 -12.10 1.30 5.42
C ILE A 31 -12.97 2.12 6.36
N LYS A 32 -12.72 2.00 7.66
CA LYS A 32 -13.29 2.89 8.67
C LYS A 32 -12.17 3.76 9.26
N ASP A 33 -12.51 5.01 9.54
CA ASP A 33 -11.74 6.01 10.29
C ASP A 33 -10.60 6.74 9.56
N CYS A 34 -9.61 6.08 8.95
CA CYS A 34 -8.43 6.80 8.47
C CYS A 34 -7.80 6.24 7.18
N LEU A 35 -7.64 7.09 6.17
CA LEU A 35 -6.98 6.79 4.90
C LEU A 35 -5.70 7.62 4.72
N LEU A 36 -4.57 6.93 4.52
CA LEU A 36 -3.29 7.54 4.16
C LEU A 36 -3.18 7.63 2.64
N GLY A 37 -3.61 8.76 2.08
CA GLY A 37 -3.49 9.04 0.65
C GLY A 37 -2.10 9.58 0.25
N ASP A 38 -1.69 9.28 -0.98
CA ASP A 38 -0.59 9.98 -1.63
C ASP A 38 -0.99 11.39 -2.11
N LYS A 39 -0.03 12.19 -2.56
CA LYS A 39 -0.25 13.54 -3.11
C LYS A 39 -1.24 13.54 -4.29
N GLY A 40 -1.40 12.45 -5.04
CA GLY A 40 -2.40 12.34 -6.12
C GLY A 40 -3.85 12.52 -5.64
N TYR A 41 -4.12 12.23 -4.36
CA TYR A 41 -5.44 12.34 -3.75
C TYR A 41 -5.76 13.73 -3.17
N LEU A 42 -4.96 14.76 -3.50
CA LEU A 42 -5.08 16.12 -2.94
C LEU A 42 -6.29 16.94 -3.43
N GLY A 43 -7.24 16.35 -4.17
CA GLY A 43 -8.46 17.05 -4.57
C GLY A 43 -9.27 17.49 -3.35
N VAL A 44 -9.61 18.78 -3.26
CA VAL A 44 -10.43 19.32 -2.16
C VAL A 44 -11.80 18.65 -2.11
N GLU A 45 -12.39 18.35 -3.27
CA GLU A 45 -13.65 17.64 -3.43
C GLU A 45 -13.56 16.19 -2.92
N PHE A 46 -12.51 15.46 -3.32
CA PHE A 46 -12.28 14.08 -2.87
C PHE A 46 -12.12 13.98 -1.34
N LYS A 47 -11.46 14.97 -0.72
CA LYS A 47 -11.38 15.04 0.75
C LYS A 47 -12.75 15.28 1.40
N GLN A 48 -13.63 16.04 0.75
CA GLN A 48 -14.98 16.31 1.27
C GLN A 48 -15.88 15.09 1.13
N GLU A 49 -15.79 14.36 0.01
CA GLU A 49 -16.48 13.09 -0.23
C GLU A 49 -16.06 12.04 0.80
N MET A 50 -14.75 11.86 1.01
CA MET A 50 -14.23 10.94 2.04
C MET A 50 -14.69 11.32 3.45
N LYS A 51 -14.75 12.62 3.75
CA LYS A 51 -15.25 13.10 5.04
C LYS A 51 -16.75 12.84 5.20
N ALA A 52 -17.54 12.90 4.13
CA ALA A 52 -18.96 12.55 4.13
C ALA A 52 -19.17 11.06 4.39
N GLU A 53 -18.24 10.20 3.95
CA GLU A 53 -18.21 8.76 4.24
C GLU A 53 -17.61 8.43 5.62
N GLY A 54 -17.22 9.42 6.41
CA GLY A 54 -16.66 9.23 7.75
C GLY A 54 -15.17 8.84 7.77
N ILE A 55 -14.45 9.07 6.67
CA ILE A 55 -13.03 8.70 6.52
C ILE A 55 -12.18 9.96 6.62
N GLU A 56 -11.29 10.00 7.62
CA GLU A 56 -10.33 11.07 7.76
C GLU A 56 -9.10 10.83 6.86
N MET A 57 -8.94 11.68 5.83
CA MET A 57 -7.77 11.66 4.97
C MET A 57 -6.58 12.38 5.59
N ILE A 58 -5.56 11.62 5.99
CA ILE A 58 -4.32 12.17 6.51
C ILE A 58 -3.33 12.41 5.37
N THR A 59 -3.21 13.67 4.94
CA THR A 59 -2.23 14.07 3.92
C THR A 59 -0.92 14.58 4.54
N PRO A 60 0.23 14.43 3.85
CA PRO A 60 1.47 15.05 4.28
C PRO A 60 1.34 16.58 4.21
N VAL A 61 1.69 17.25 5.30
CA VAL A 61 1.79 18.71 5.32
C VAL A 61 3.07 19.12 4.58
N ARG A 62 3.03 20.20 3.80
CA ARG A 62 4.24 20.75 3.17
C ARG A 62 5.18 21.25 4.27
N ALA A 63 6.50 21.16 4.06
CA ALA A 63 7.51 21.53 5.05
C ALA A 63 7.37 22.96 5.62
N ASN A 64 6.71 23.86 4.87
CA ASN A 64 6.47 25.25 5.27
C ASN A 64 5.09 25.51 5.89
N MET A 65 4.33 24.47 6.27
CA MET A 65 3.01 24.62 6.88
C MET A 65 3.00 24.11 8.32
N ALA A 66 2.30 24.84 9.19
CA ALA A 66 2.03 24.40 10.54
C ALA A 66 1.22 23.10 10.50
N ASP A 67 1.77 22.08 11.14
CA ASP A 67 1.13 20.78 11.22
C ASP A 67 0.10 20.77 12.36
N PRO A 68 -1.21 20.63 12.06
CA PRO A 68 -2.22 20.55 13.10
C PRO A 68 -2.16 19.23 13.90
N ILE A 69 -1.40 18.24 13.42
CA ILE A 69 -1.32 16.91 14.03
C ILE A 69 -0.22 16.88 15.11
N PRO A 70 -0.50 16.33 16.31
CA PRO A 70 0.51 16.16 17.34
C PRO A 70 1.72 15.35 16.85
N ARG A 71 2.92 15.75 17.29
CA ARG A 71 4.19 15.09 16.90
C ARG A 71 4.19 13.56 17.11
N LYS A 72 3.56 13.07 18.18
CA LYS A 72 3.44 11.63 18.47
C LYS A 72 2.64 10.91 17.39
N THR A 73 1.48 11.43 17.04
CA THR A 73 0.61 10.91 15.97
C THR A 73 1.31 10.98 14.61
N ARG A 74 2.03 12.07 14.33
CA ARG A 74 2.82 12.22 13.10
C ARG A 74 3.92 11.16 12.97
N ARG A 75 4.57 10.77 14.07
CA ARG A 75 5.57 9.67 14.06
C ARG A 75 4.93 8.34 13.67
N VAL A 76 3.74 8.03 14.20
CA VAL A 76 3.00 6.80 13.86
C VAL A 76 2.61 6.81 12.38
N ILE A 77 2.08 7.92 11.88
CA ILE A 77 1.73 8.10 10.46
C ILE A 77 2.96 7.88 9.56
N ASN A 78 4.11 8.48 9.91
CA ASN A 78 5.33 8.33 9.15
C ASN A 78 5.88 6.89 9.21
N ALA A 79 5.73 6.20 10.34
CA ALA A 79 6.10 4.79 10.46
C ALA A 79 5.24 3.91 9.55
N LYS A 80 3.91 4.13 9.51
CA LYS A 80 3.00 3.46 8.58
C LYS A 80 3.34 3.77 7.12
N ARG A 81 3.67 5.02 6.78
CA ARG A 81 4.13 5.39 5.43
C ARG A 81 5.39 4.64 5.00
N ARG A 82 6.40 4.60 5.87
CA ARG A 82 7.65 3.87 5.62
C ARG A 82 7.40 2.37 5.41
N LEU A 83 6.45 1.79 6.15
CA LEU A 83 6.03 0.39 5.95
C LEU A 83 5.44 0.19 4.56
N ILE A 84 4.50 1.05 4.15
CA ILE A 84 3.88 1.01 2.82
C ILE A 84 4.94 1.14 1.72
N GLU A 85 5.83 2.13 1.81
CA GLU A 85 6.94 2.34 0.86
C GLU A 85 7.87 1.13 0.80
N THR A 86 8.14 0.49 1.95
CA THR A 86 8.95 -0.74 2.01
C THR A 86 8.29 -1.89 1.26
N VAL A 87 6.99 -2.11 1.49
CA VAL A 87 6.22 -3.16 0.80
C VAL A 87 6.16 -2.89 -0.71
N ILE A 88 5.90 -1.66 -1.13
CA ILE A 88 5.91 -1.27 -2.55
C ILE A 88 7.30 -1.53 -3.15
N GLY A 89 8.37 -1.13 -2.45
CA GLY A 89 9.75 -1.37 -2.89
C GLY A 89 10.08 -2.86 -3.02
N GLN A 90 9.59 -3.71 -2.11
CA GLN A 90 9.73 -5.17 -2.21
C GLN A 90 8.98 -5.72 -3.43
N LEU A 91 7.74 -5.29 -3.65
CA LEU A 91 6.92 -5.73 -4.76
C LEU A 91 7.50 -5.29 -6.12
N ALA A 92 7.98 -4.05 -6.22
CA ALA A 92 8.60 -3.51 -7.42
C ALA A 92 9.99 -4.11 -7.68
N GLY A 93 10.83 -4.19 -6.63
CA GLY A 93 12.22 -4.63 -6.75
C GLY A 93 12.37 -6.15 -6.85
N GLN A 94 11.86 -6.89 -5.85
CA GLN A 94 12.08 -8.34 -5.74
C GLN A 94 11.05 -9.13 -6.53
N PHE A 95 9.80 -8.68 -6.52
CA PHE A 95 8.73 -9.36 -7.25
C PHE A 95 8.52 -8.80 -8.65
N ALA A 96 9.21 -7.73 -9.06
CA ALA A 96 9.07 -7.13 -10.39
C ALA A 96 7.58 -6.94 -10.80
N ILE A 97 6.72 -6.51 -9.86
CA ILE A 97 5.28 -6.41 -10.08
C ILE A 97 4.94 -5.43 -11.22
N GLU A 98 5.77 -4.41 -11.41
CA GLU A 98 5.67 -3.42 -12.50
C GLU A 98 5.98 -4.03 -13.88
N LYS A 99 6.70 -5.16 -13.92
CA LYS A 99 7.09 -5.86 -15.15
C LYS A 99 6.24 -7.12 -15.36
N CYS A 100 4.93 -6.98 -15.29
CA CYS A 100 4.00 -8.06 -15.61
C CYS A 100 3.58 -8.03 -17.08
N TRP A 101 4.32 -8.74 -17.94
CA TRP A 101 4.01 -8.88 -19.37
C TRP A 101 2.83 -9.84 -19.58
N ALA A 102 1.62 -9.38 -19.27
CA ALA A 102 0.37 -10.12 -19.51
C ALA A 102 -0.41 -9.45 -20.65
N ARG A 103 -1.07 -10.25 -21.49
CA ARG A 103 -1.83 -9.78 -22.65
C ARG A 103 -3.35 -9.79 -22.43
N ASP A 104 -3.80 -10.35 -21.30
CA ASP A 104 -5.18 -10.21 -20.82
C ASP A 104 -5.20 -9.99 -19.29
N LEU A 105 -6.37 -9.60 -18.79
CA LEU A 105 -6.62 -9.32 -17.38
C LEU A 105 -6.55 -10.57 -16.48
N TRP A 106 -6.95 -11.74 -16.97
CA TRP A 106 -6.88 -13.01 -16.25
C TRP A 106 -5.43 -13.40 -15.93
N HIS A 107 -4.56 -13.36 -16.93
CA HIS A 107 -3.14 -13.66 -16.79
C HIS A 107 -2.43 -12.60 -15.95
N LEU A 108 -2.83 -11.33 -16.06
CA LEU A 108 -2.33 -10.26 -15.20
C LEU A 108 -2.71 -10.52 -13.75
N SER A 109 -4.00 -10.75 -13.48
CA SER A 109 -4.54 -11.01 -12.14
C SER A 109 -3.88 -12.23 -11.51
N ASN A 110 -3.70 -13.32 -12.25
CA ASN A 110 -3.02 -14.53 -11.76
C ASN A 110 -1.52 -14.34 -11.50
N ARG A 111 -0.83 -13.48 -12.27
CA ARG A 111 0.57 -13.14 -12.01
C ARG A 111 0.70 -12.27 -10.76
N ILE A 112 -0.19 -11.30 -10.61
CA ILE A 112 -0.22 -10.41 -9.44
C ILE A 112 -0.57 -11.20 -8.18
N ALA A 113 -1.62 -12.03 -8.21
CA ALA A 113 -2.03 -12.87 -7.09
C ALA A 113 -0.88 -13.78 -6.61
N ARG A 114 -0.13 -14.40 -7.54
CA ARG A 114 1.05 -15.22 -7.17
C ARG A 114 2.16 -14.39 -6.52
N LYS A 115 2.45 -13.19 -7.03
CA LYS A 115 3.46 -12.30 -6.43
C LYS A 115 3.05 -11.85 -5.02
N LEU A 116 1.78 -11.50 -4.81
CA LEU A 116 1.24 -11.16 -3.50
C LEU A 116 1.24 -12.36 -2.53
N LEU A 117 0.89 -13.55 -3.02
CA LEU A 117 0.95 -14.77 -2.22
C LEU A 117 2.38 -15.06 -1.78
N SER A 118 3.34 -15.00 -2.70
CA SER A 118 4.76 -15.19 -2.39
C SER A 118 5.28 -14.16 -1.38
N HIS A 119 4.86 -12.89 -1.49
CA HIS A 119 5.18 -11.85 -0.51
C HIS A 119 4.64 -12.19 0.88
N THR A 120 3.37 -12.60 0.96
CA THR A 120 2.72 -13.00 2.21
C THR A 120 3.40 -14.22 2.84
N LEU A 121 3.76 -15.22 2.02
CA LEU A 121 4.48 -16.41 2.47
C LEU A 121 5.87 -16.07 3.00
N GLY A 122 6.59 -15.15 2.37
CA GLY A 122 7.89 -14.71 2.91
C GLY A 122 7.75 -13.92 4.21
N ILE A 123 6.68 -13.13 4.41
CA ILE A 123 6.39 -12.55 5.73
C ILE A 123 6.16 -13.66 6.76
N PHE A 124 5.36 -14.67 6.44
CA PHE A 124 5.11 -15.80 7.33
C PHE A 124 6.41 -16.59 7.67
N ALA A 125 7.26 -16.82 6.67
CA ALA A 125 8.55 -17.47 6.86
C ALA A 125 9.51 -16.65 7.75
N ASN A 126 9.49 -15.32 7.62
CA ASN A 126 10.23 -14.43 8.52
C ASN A 126 9.73 -14.50 9.96
N PHE A 127 8.41 -14.50 10.15
CA PHE A 127 7.80 -14.64 11.46
C PHE A 127 8.24 -15.93 12.15
N LYS A 128 8.27 -17.05 11.42
CA LYS A 128 8.75 -18.34 11.94
C LYS A 128 10.24 -18.33 12.32
N GLN A 129 11.04 -17.48 11.70
CA GLN A 129 12.48 -17.31 12.01
C GLN A 129 12.74 -16.23 13.08
N GLY A 130 11.70 -15.58 13.61
CA GLY A 130 11.85 -14.45 14.55
C GLY A 130 12.43 -13.18 13.92
N LYS A 131 12.42 -13.08 12.58
CA LYS A 131 12.94 -11.93 11.83
C LYS A 131 11.87 -10.87 11.64
N SER A 132 12.29 -9.60 11.61
CA SER A 132 11.40 -8.48 11.31
C SER A 132 11.09 -8.43 9.83
N GLN A 133 9.93 -7.88 9.45
CA GLN A 133 9.52 -7.72 8.05
C GLN A 133 10.51 -6.85 7.23
N ARG A 134 11.33 -6.04 7.91
CA ARG A 134 12.37 -5.20 7.30
C ARG A 134 13.64 -5.96 6.93
N ASP A 135 13.83 -7.18 7.42
CA ASP A 135 15.08 -7.96 7.25
C ASP A 135 15.11 -8.77 5.93
N TRP A 136 14.11 -8.55 5.06
CA TRP A 136 13.86 -9.28 3.81
C TRP A 136 15.00 -9.27 2.79
N LEU A 137 15.98 -8.35 2.92
CA LEU A 137 17.16 -8.32 2.03
C LEU A 137 17.99 -9.62 2.06
N GLN A 138 17.80 -10.49 3.07
CA GLN A 138 18.50 -11.78 3.17
C GLN A 138 17.77 -12.98 2.55
N GLN A 139 16.52 -12.82 2.08
CA GLN A 139 15.68 -13.94 1.60
C GLN A 139 15.46 -14.00 0.10
N ALA A 140 16.15 -13.15 -0.69
CA ALA A 140 16.07 -13.16 -2.15
C ALA A 140 16.40 -14.53 -2.79
N ASN A 141 17.06 -15.45 -2.06
CA ASN A 141 17.36 -16.81 -2.52
C ASN A 141 16.28 -17.85 -2.22
N VAL A 142 15.21 -17.52 -1.49
CA VAL A 142 14.21 -18.52 -1.04
C VAL A 142 13.01 -18.62 -1.98
N ILE A 143 12.67 -17.55 -2.70
CA ILE A 143 11.48 -17.51 -3.54
C ILE A 143 11.85 -16.89 -4.90
N GLY A 144 12.54 -17.67 -5.73
CA GLY A 144 12.68 -17.35 -7.15
C GLY A 144 11.32 -17.48 -7.83
N CYS A 145 10.78 -16.37 -8.35
CA CYS A 145 9.58 -16.32 -9.19
C CYS A 145 9.95 -15.87 -10.60
#